data_AF-A0A1S3J8Q1-F1
#
_entry.id   AF-A0A1S3J8Q1-F1
#
_cell.length_a   1.000
_cell.length_b   1.000
_cell.length_c   1.000
_cell.angle_alpha   90.00
_cell.angle_beta   90.00
_cell.angle_gamma   90.00
#
_symmetry.space_group_name_H-M   'P 1'
#
loop_
_entity.id
_entity.type
_entity.pdbx_description
1 polymer ?
#
loop_
_entity_poly.entity_id
_entity_poly.type
_entity_poly.pdbx_seq_one_letter_code
_entity_poly.pdbx_strand_id
1 'polypeptide(L)'
;SDAERAAVRHAFKFGSRREQKVYKPEAEDVSFKITIPPVVATGKDFNVQLDLKNNGNSIRDVKATLTALTSFYTGVPSDRIKCQTFEITLDPDQEKSIDIDVLADDYMELLKPDALIQVYAKARVQQTGQAFVREDTVDLSPSMEVDVLKLQAPERVNRSEPFELRMKFTNPLKIPITKGMFRIEAAHIVRSKVIPIKKPVGPGAEIEIVTELTSARSGKKEIIVGFSSDKLDGISSSVEVYVPYSS
;
A
#
# COMPACT_ATOMS: atom_id res chain seq x y z
N SER A 1 -14.26 -33.66 26.95
CA SER A 1 -15.29 -34.70 27.23
C SER A 1 -16.18 -34.90 26.00
N ASP A 2 -17.04 -35.93 25.94
CA ASP A 2 -17.98 -36.06 24.81
C ASP A 2 -19.01 -34.92 24.73
N ALA A 3 -19.31 -34.27 25.86
CA ALA A 3 -20.11 -33.04 25.90
C ALA A 3 -19.39 -31.85 25.22
N GLU A 4 -18.07 -31.76 25.38
CA GLU A 4 -17.23 -30.76 24.70
C GLU A 4 -17.23 -30.98 23.17
N ARG A 5 -17.17 -32.24 22.72
CA ARG A 5 -17.28 -32.59 21.30
C ARG A 5 -18.67 -32.28 20.72
N ALA A 6 -19.73 -32.48 21.49
CA ALA A 6 -21.10 -32.17 21.07
C ALA A 6 -21.35 -30.64 21.00
N ALA A 7 -20.86 -29.88 21.98
CA ALA A 7 -20.96 -28.42 22.01
C ALA A 7 -20.22 -27.76 20.83
N VAL A 8 -19.02 -28.25 20.53
CA VAL A 8 -18.22 -27.79 19.37
C VAL A 8 -18.97 -28.07 18.05
N ARG A 9 -19.51 -29.28 17.86
CA ARG A 9 -20.29 -29.62 16.65
C ARG A 9 -21.54 -28.77 16.46
N HIS A 10 -22.21 -28.39 17.55
CA HIS A 10 -23.42 -27.57 17.48
C HIS A 10 -23.11 -26.10 17.15
N ALA A 11 -22.01 -25.55 17.68
CA ALA A 11 -21.54 -24.20 17.34
C ALA A 11 -21.07 -24.09 15.87
N PHE A 12 -20.50 -25.17 15.32
CA PHE A 12 -20.06 -25.22 13.91
C PHE A 12 -21.20 -25.25 12.88
N LYS A 13 -22.46 -25.52 13.28
CA LYS A 13 -23.61 -25.51 12.36
C LYS A 13 -24.05 -24.10 11.95
N PHE A 14 -23.70 -23.07 12.73
CA PHE A 14 -24.16 -21.69 12.52
C PHE A 14 -23.03 -20.66 12.37
N GLY A 15 -21.77 -21.09 12.39
CA GLY A 15 -20.62 -20.21 12.20
C GLY A 15 -20.21 -20.05 10.74
N SER A 16 -19.96 -18.82 10.30
CA SER A 16 -19.44 -18.49 8.96
C SER A 16 -17.95 -18.84 8.75
N ARG A 17 -17.30 -19.52 9.71
CA ARG A 17 -15.92 -20.01 9.60
C ARG A 17 -15.91 -21.48 9.19
N ARG A 18 -16.17 -21.75 7.91
CA ARG A 18 -15.85 -23.03 7.26
C ARG A 18 -14.51 -22.87 6.58
N GLU A 19 -13.45 -23.41 7.18
CA GLU A 19 -12.11 -23.72 6.62
C GLU A 19 -11.12 -23.71 7.82
N GLN A 20 -10.29 -24.71 8.16
CA GLN A 20 -9.65 -25.81 7.45
C GLN A 20 -9.35 -26.96 8.46
N LYS A 21 -10.02 -28.12 8.38
CA LYS A 21 -9.52 -29.40 8.94
C LYS A 21 -10.17 -30.61 8.23
N VAL A 22 -10.29 -30.57 6.90
CA VAL A 22 -10.98 -31.64 6.15
C VAL A 22 -10.01 -32.60 5.43
N TYR A 23 -8.78 -32.20 5.13
CA TYR A 23 -7.78 -33.10 4.54
C TYR A 23 -6.41 -32.86 5.18
N LYS A 24 -5.84 -33.88 5.81
CA LYS A 24 -4.40 -33.91 6.10
C LYS A 24 -3.70 -34.44 4.85
N PRO A 25 -2.60 -33.83 4.41
CA PRO A 25 -1.85 -34.36 3.28
C PRO A 25 -1.25 -35.72 3.64
N GLU A 26 -1.03 -36.55 2.63
CA GLU A 26 -0.38 -37.86 2.78
C GLU A 26 1.10 -37.72 3.15
N ALA A 27 1.76 -36.66 2.66
CA ALA A 27 3.10 -36.25 3.03
C ALA A 27 3.28 -34.75 2.80
N GLU A 28 4.16 -34.13 3.59
CA GLU A 28 4.60 -32.73 3.44
C GLU A 28 6.09 -32.67 3.10
N ASP A 29 6.44 -33.12 1.90
CA ASP A 29 7.83 -33.28 1.46
C ASP A 29 8.33 -32.20 0.50
N VAL A 30 7.44 -31.31 0.03
CA VAL A 30 7.84 -30.15 -0.77
C VAL A 30 7.95 -28.91 0.12
N SER A 31 9.12 -28.27 0.13
CA SER A 31 9.31 -26.96 0.76
C SER A 31 8.99 -25.83 -0.22
N PHE A 32 8.42 -24.75 0.31
CA PHE A 32 8.05 -23.56 -0.45
C PHE A 32 8.61 -22.33 0.25
N LYS A 33 9.19 -21.39 -0.52
CA LYS A 33 9.66 -20.11 -0.01
C LYS A 33 9.29 -19.01 -0.99
N ILE A 34 8.54 -18.02 -0.52
CA ILE A 34 8.25 -16.81 -1.29
C ILE A 34 9.30 -15.74 -1.00
N THR A 35 9.78 -15.07 -2.04
CA THR A 35 10.67 -13.92 -1.96
C THR A 35 10.01 -12.75 -2.68
N ILE A 36 9.79 -11.67 -1.95
CA ILE A 36 9.13 -10.46 -2.43
C ILE A 36 9.72 -9.24 -1.71
N PRO A 37 9.93 -8.10 -2.40
CA PRO A 37 10.37 -6.88 -1.73
C PRO A 37 9.27 -6.32 -0.81
N PRO A 38 9.60 -5.90 0.42
CA PRO A 38 8.61 -5.33 1.33
C PRO A 38 8.17 -3.92 0.91
N VAL A 39 9.05 -3.16 0.26
CA VAL A 39 8.81 -1.79 -0.19
C VAL A 39 9.38 -1.62 -1.59
N VAL A 40 8.63 -0.97 -2.47
CA VAL A 40 9.03 -0.66 -3.86
C VAL A 40 8.70 0.79 -4.13
N ALA A 41 9.59 1.52 -4.81
CA ALA A 41 9.27 2.88 -5.22
C ALA A 41 8.10 2.89 -6.22
N THR A 42 7.08 3.74 -6.00
CA THR A 42 5.92 3.81 -6.89
C THR A 42 6.35 4.05 -8.35
N GLY A 43 5.82 3.26 -9.29
CA GLY A 43 6.16 3.36 -10.71
C GLY A 43 7.44 2.64 -11.13
N LYS A 44 7.95 1.75 -10.27
CA LYS A 44 9.00 0.77 -10.57
C LYS A 44 8.45 -0.65 -10.65
N ASP A 45 9.04 -1.45 -11.51
CA ASP A 45 8.72 -2.86 -11.63
C ASP A 45 9.29 -3.62 -10.41
N PHE A 46 8.66 -4.74 -10.06
CA PHE A 46 9.21 -5.66 -9.07
C PHE A 46 8.84 -7.10 -9.39
N ASN A 47 9.57 -8.04 -8.81
CA ASN A 47 9.40 -9.47 -9.03
C ASN A 47 8.85 -10.16 -7.77
N VAL A 48 7.99 -11.15 -7.97
CA VAL A 48 7.53 -12.08 -6.95
C VAL A 48 8.02 -13.47 -7.32
N GLN A 49 8.90 -14.04 -6.51
CA GLN A 49 9.48 -15.36 -6.75
C GLN A 49 8.97 -16.37 -5.72
N LEU A 50 8.68 -17.59 -6.18
CA LEU A 50 8.39 -18.75 -5.36
C LEU A 50 9.41 -19.85 -5.66
N ASP A 51 10.19 -20.21 -4.65
CA ASP A 51 11.11 -21.34 -4.69
C ASP A 51 10.41 -22.59 -4.18
N LEU A 52 10.56 -23.68 -4.92
CA LEU A 52 10.01 -24.99 -4.61
C LEU A 52 11.16 -26.01 -4.52
N LYS A 53 11.20 -26.78 -3.45
CA LYS A 53 12.17 -27.87 -3.29
C LYS A 53 11.47 -29.15 -2.91
N ASN A 54 11.66 -30.20 -3.70
CA ASN A 54 11.22 -31.55 -3.35
C ASN A 54 12.28 -32.18 -2.42
N ASN A 55 11.94 -32.43 -1.15
CA ASN A 55 12.81 -33.13 -0.21
C ASN A 55 12.42 -34.62 -0.06
N GLY A 56 11.54 -35.11 -0.93
CA GLY A 56 11.10 -36.49 -1.00
C GLY A 56 11.88 -37.29 -2.04
N ASN A 57 11.67 -38.61 -2.00
CA ASN A 57 12.33 -39.56 -2.89
C ASN A 57 11.49 -39.92 -4.13
N SER A 58 10.38 -39.21 -4.37
CA SER A 58 9.46 -39.47 -5.49
C SER A 58 9.21 -38.18 -6.27
N ILE A 59 8.90 -38.33 -7.55
CA ILE A 59 8.53 -37.20 -8.40
C ILE A 59 7.25 -36.56 -7.86
N ARG A 60 7.22 -35.22 -7.83
CA ARG A 60 6.08 -34.41 -7.38
C ARG A 60 5.63 -33.46 -8.47
N ASP A 61 4.34 -33.51 -8.80
CA ASP A 61 3.71 -32.54 -9.68
C ASP A 61 3.04 -31.47 -8.83
N VAL A 62 3.42 -30.23 -9.07
CA VAL A 62 2.96 -29.07 -8.31
C VAL A 62 2.21 -28.14 -9.25
N LYS A 63 0.98 -27.81 -8.87
CA LYS A 63 0.22 -26.72 -9.47
C LYS A 63 0.35 -25.49 -8.57
N ALA A 64 1.06 -24.48 -9.02
CA ALA A 64 1.27 -23.24 -8.30
C ALA A 64 0.55 -22.08 -8.99
N THR A 65 0.14 -21.06 -8.22
CA THR A 65 -0.48 -19.84 -8.74
C THR A 65 0.01 -18.66 -7.92
N LEU A 66 0.58 -17.67 -8.60
CA LEU A 66 0.96 -16.38 -8.06
C LEU A 66 -0.06 -15.35 -8.51
N THR A 67 -0.56 -14.52 -7.60
CA THR A 67 -1.54 -13.47 -7.88
C THR A 67 -1.12 -12.18 -7.19
N ALA A 68 -1.05 -11.10 -7.94
CA ALA A 68 -0.83 -9.74 -7.44
C ALA A 68 -2.09 -8.90 -7.68
N LEU A 69 -2.50 -8.13 -6.68
CA LEU A 69 -3.68 -7.28 -6.74
C LEU A 69 -3.50 -6.00 -5.93
N THR A 70 -4.12 -4.92 -6.37
CA THR A 70 -4.14 -3.68 -5.58
C THR A 70 -5.08 -3.86 -4.39
N SER A 71 -4.73 -3.25 -3.26
CA SER A 71 -5.55 -3.30 -2.04
C SER A 71 -5.61 -1.93 -1.37
N PHE A 72 -6.66 -1.73 -0.58
CA PHE A 72 -6.71 -0.62 0.38
C PHE A 72 -5.91 -0.98 1.64
N TYR A 73 -5.59 0.00 2.49
CA TYR A 73 -4.90 -0.21 3.77
C TYR A 73 -5.68 -1.15 4.71
N THR A 74 -6.99 -1.27 4.50
CA THR A 74 -7.86 -2.22 5.20
C THR A 74 -7.59 -3.69 4.82
N GLY A 75 -6.72 -3.94 3.84
CA GLY A 75 -6.41 -5.26 3.31
C GLY A 75 -7.51 -5.82 2.41
N VAL A 76 -8.46 -4.98 1.96
CA VAL A 76 -9.51 -5.40 1.02
C VAL A 76 -8.94 -5.40 -0.40
N PRO A 77 -8.88 -6.56 -1.07
CA PRO A 77 -8.52 -6.67 -2.48
C PRO A 77 -9.44 -5.81 -3.35
N SER A 78 -8.87 -5.06 -4.30
CA SER A 78 -9.64 -4.30 -5.26
C SER A 78 -9.49 -4.86 -6.67
N ASP A 79 -8.36 -4.61 -7.32
CA ASP A 79 -8.19 -4.91 -8.74
C ASP A 79 -7.02 -5.88 -8.96
N ARG A 80 -7.26 -6.93 -9.73
CA ARG A 80 -6.23 -7.91 -10.06
C ARG A 80 -5.27 -7.31 -11.08
N ILE A 81 -4.00 -7.18 -10.68
CA ILE A 81 -2.92 -6.73 -11.56
C ILE A 81 -2.49 -7.88 -12.45
N LYS A 82 -2.08 -9.00 -11.82
CA LYS A 82 -1.55 -10.16 -12.54
C LYS A 82 -1.90 -11.45 -11.82
N CYS A 83 -2.12 -12.51 -12.59
CA CYS A 83 -2.29 -13.85 -12.06
C CYS A 83 -1.73 -14.85 -13.06
N GLN A 84 -0.86 -15.72 -12.59
CA GLN A 84 -0.22 -16.73 -13.41
C GLN A 84 -0.21 -18.07 -12.68
N THR A 85 -0.58 -19.12 -13.41
CA THR A 85 -0.56 -20.50 -12.94
C THR A 85 0.57 -21.25 -13.62
N PHE A 86 1.25 -22.08 -12.84
CA PHE A 86 2.39 -22.88 -13.26
C PHE A 86 2.12 -24.34 -12.93
N GLU A 87 2.49 -25.23 -13.85
CA GLU A 87 2.44 -26.68 -13.66
C GLU A 87 3.88 -27.18 -13.75
N ILE A 88 4.40 -27.68 -12.62
CA ILE A 88 5.82 -27.95 -12.42
C ILE A 88 5.97 -29.39 -11.97
N THR A 89 6.81 -30.15 -12.66
CA THR A 89 7.26 -31.46 -12.19
C THR A 89 8.61 -31.31 -11.50
N LEU A 90 8.73 -31.82 -10.28
CA LEU A 90 9.94 -31.84 -9.47
C LEU A 90 10.44 -33.28 -9.32
N ASP A 91 11.66 -33.54 -9.80
CA ASP A 91 12.38 -34.78 -9.50
C ASP A 91 12.75 -34.85 -8.00
N PRO A 92 13.11 -36.04 -7.46
CA PRO A 92 13.66 -36.15 -6.11
C PRO A 92 14.84 -35.19 -5.90
N ASP A 93 14.87 -34.52 -4.74
CA ASP A 93 15.88 -33.51 -4.36
C ASP A 93 15.98 -32.28 -5.31
N GLN A 94 15.09 -32.15 -6.28
CA GLN A 94 15.11 -31.04 -7.24
C GLN A 94 14.54 -29.75 -6.64
N GLU A 95 15.18 -28.64 -7.00
CA GLU A 95 14.74 -27.28 -6.70
C GLU A 95 14.42 -26.54 -8.00
N LYS A 96 13.31 -25.80 -8.02
CA LYS A 96 12.92 -24.90 -9.11
C LYS A 96 12.34 -23.62 -8.55
N SER A 97 12.55 -22.53 -9.28
CA SER A 97 11.94 -21.24 -8.99
C SER A 97 10.97 -20.87 -10.10
N ILE A 98 9.84 -20.28 -9.71
CA ILE A 98 8.89 -19.65 -10.62
C ILE A 98 8.64 -18.24 -10.14
N ASP A 99 8.29 -17.35 -11.06
CA ASP A 99 8.14 -15.95 -10.72
C ASP A 99 7.14 -15.24 -11.63
N ILE A 100 6.66 -14.10 -11.14
CA ILE A 100 5.91 -13.12 -11.95
C ILE A 100 6.55 -11.75 -11.80
N ASP A 101 6.75 -11.07 -12.92
CA ASP A 101 7.07 -9.65 -12.93
C ASP A 101 5.79 -8.83 -12.84
N VAL A 102 5.74 -7.93 -11.86
CA VAL A 102 4.69 -6.93 -11.70
C VAL A 102 5.22 -5.62 -12.23
N LEU A 103 4.78 -5.25 -13.43
CA LEU A 103 5.26 -4.06 -14.15
C LEU A 103 4.51 -2.82 -13.68
N ALA A 104 5.20 -1.68 -13.64
CA ALA A 104 4.61 -0.38 -13.34
C ALA A 104 3.37 -0.12 -14.19
N ASP A 105 3.46 -0.35 -15.50
CA ASP A 105 2.37 -0.08 -16.43
C ASP A 105 1.11 -0.94 -16.13
N ASP A 106 1.27 -2.12 -15.53
CA ASP A 106 0.15 -3.01 -15.17
C ASP A 106 -0.64 -2.50 -13.95
N TYR A 107 0.00 -1.77 -13.03
CA TYR A 107 -0.62 -1.37 -11.75
C TYR A 107 -0.84 0.13 -11.59
N MET A 108 -0.14 0.98 -12.34
CA MET A 108 -0.19 2.44 -12.15
C MET A 108 -1.62 2.99 -12.29
N GLU A 109 -2.37 2.53 -13.30
CA GLU A 109 -3.77 2.96 -13.49
C GLU A 109 -4.72 2.37 -12.43
N LEU A 110 -4.36 1.25 -11.82
CA LEU A 110 -5.14 0.55 -10.81
C LEU A 110 -4.84 1.02 -9.38
N LEU A 111 -3.82 1.89 -9.22
CA LEU A 111 -3.37 2.41 -7.92
C LEU A 111 -4.53 2.92 -7.08
N LYS A 112 -4.49 2.54 -5.80
CA LYS A 112 -5.32 3.09 -4.74
C LYS A 112 -4.52 4.13 -3.96
N PRO A 113 -5.17 5.08 -3.27
CA PRO A 113 -4.46 6.11 -2.51
C PRO A 113 -3.46 5.56 -1.48
N ASP A 114 -3.77 4.39 -0.91
CA ASP A 114 -2.91 3.70 0.07
C ASP A 114 -1.68 3.02 -0.55
N ALA A 115 -1.65 2.90 -1.89
CA ALA A 115 -0.53 2.37 -2.65
C ALA A 115 -0.02 0.97 -2.20
N LEU A 116 -0.93 0.08 -1.77
CA LEU A 116 -0.58 -1.30 -1.39
C LEU A 116 -0.86 -2.31 -2.50
N ILE A 117 0.04 -3.28 -2.67
CA ILE A 117 -0.18 -4.47 -3.49
C ILE A 117 -0.16 -5.71 -2.59
N GLN A 118 -1.25 -6.45 -2.57
CA GLN A 118 -1.30 -7.78 -1.96
C GLN A 118 -0.88 -8.85 -2.95
N VAL A 119 -0.09 -9.79 -2.46
CA VAL A 119 0.40 -10.93 -3.22
C VAL A 119 -0.02 -12.23 -2.55
N TYR A 120 -0.60 -13.12 -3.35
CA TYR A 120 -0.99 -14.46 -2.94
C TYR A 120 -0.17 -15.50 -3.70
N ALA A 121 0.47 -16.39 -2.96
CA ALA A 121 1.08 -17.59 -3.49
C ALA A 121 0.29 -18.81 -3.01
N LYS A 122 -0.21 -19.61 -3.96
CA LYS A 122 -0.92 -20.86 -3.69
C LYS A 122 -0.22 -21.98 -4.43
N ALA A 123 0.01 -23.11 -3.78
CA ALA A 123 0.51 -24.30 -4.45
C ALA A 123 -0.16 -25.56 -3.91
N ARG A 124 -0.31 -26.57 -4.78
CA ARG A 124 -0.81 -27.89 -4.43
C ARG A 124 0.05 -28.96 -5.08
N VAL A 125 0.59 -29.85 -4.25
CA VAL A 125 1.25 -31.08 -4.68
C VAL A 125 0.16 -32.10 -4.99
N GLN A 126 0.08 -32.54 -6.24
CA GLN A 126 -1.06 -33.34 -6.72
C GLN A 126 -1.12 -34.71 -6.05
N GLN A 127 0.04 -35.36 -5.88
CA GLN A 127 0.17 -36.71 -5.36
C GLN A 127 -0.18 -36.80 -3.87
N THR A 128 0.32 -35.88 -3.05
CA THR A 128 0.17 -35.94 -1.57
C THR A 128 -1.02 -35.15 -1.06
N GLY A 129 -1.57 -34.27 -1.90
CA GLY A 129 -2.56 -33.28 -1.48
C GLY A 129 -2.00 -32.15 -0.61
N GLN A 130 -0.67 -32.08 -0.40
CA GLN A 130 -0.01 -30.98 0.30
C GLN A 130 -0.39 -29.65 -0.35
N ALA A 131 -0.80 -28.70 0.49
CA ALA A 131 -1.17 -27.36 0.05
C ALA A 131 -0.29 -26.33 0.74
N PHE A 132 0.11 -25.32 0.00
CA PHE A 132 0.81 -24.14 0.49
C PHE A 132 -0.01 -22.91 0.13
N VAL A 133 -0.20 -22.03 1.10
CA VAL A 133 -0.83 -20.72 0.89
C VAL A 133 -0.04 -19.70 1.68
N ARG A 134 0.39 -18.64 0.99
CA ARG A 134 1.01 -17.48 1.62
C ARG A 134 0.43 -16.20 1.04
N GLU A 135 0.31 -15.22 1.91
CA GLU A 135 -0.08 -13.85 1.59
C GLU A 135 1.02 -12.93 2.10
N ASP A 136 1.38 -11.95 1.29
CA ASP A 136 2.32 -10.89 1.66
C ASP A 136 1.89 -9.56 1.02
N THR A 137 2.45 -8.46 1.48
CA THR A 137 2.10 -7.11 1.01
C THR A 137 3.35 -6.33 0.61
N VAL A 138 3.25 -5.62 -0.51
CA VAL A 138 4.25 -4.66 -0.99
C VAL A 138 3.71 -3.26 -0.79
N ASP A 139 4.47 -2.43 -0.08
CA ASP A 139 4.21 -0.99 0.03
C ASP A 139 4.82 -0.27 -1.18
N LEU A 140 3.98 0.39 -1.99
CA LEU A 140 4.45 1.27 -3.06
C LEU A 140 4.68 2.67 -2.52
N SER A 141 5.85 2.88 -1.93
CA SER A 141 6.22 4.18 -1.39
C SER A 141 6.54 5.18 -2.51
N PRO A 142 5.94 6.38 -2.53
CA PRO A 142 6.41 7.45 -3.40
C PRO A 142 7.88 7.71 -3.04
N SER A 143 8.78 7.70 -4.02
CA SER A 143 10.22 7.82 -3.77
C SER A 143 10.51 8.94 -2.77
N MET A 144 11.09 8.61 -1.61
CA MET A 144 11.42 9.55 -0.53
C MET A 144 12.41 10.65 -0.93
N GLU A 145 12.92 10.63 -2.16
CA GLU A 145 13.95 11.53 -2.67
C GLU A 145 13.43 12.86 -3.21
N VAL A 146 12.10 13.06 -3.28
CA VAL A 146 11.54 14.30 -3.84
C VAL A 146 10.73 15.02 -2.76
N ASP A 147 11.10 16.26 -2.46
CA ASP A 147 10.26 17.24 -1.76
C ASP A 147 8.98 17.50 -2.58
N VAL A 148 8.04 16.54 -2.56
CA VAL A 148 6.80 16.55 -3.34
C VAL A 148 5.84 17.64 -2.89
N LEU A 149 5.98 18.11 -1.64
CA LEU A 149 5.19 19.18 -1.06
C LEU A 149 6.09 20.19 -0.35
N LYS A 150 6.25 21.37 -0.96
CA LYS A 150 7.01 22.49 -0.43
C LYS A 150 6.09 23.56 0.10
N LEU A 151 6.40 24.06 1.30
CA LEU A 151 5.65 25.12 1.95
C LEU A 151 6.53 26.35 2.11
N GLN A 152 5.94 27.52 1.88
CA GLN A 152 6.59 28.80 2.14
C GLN A 152 5.61 29.74 2.84
N ALA A 153 6.05 30.30 3.95
CA ALA A 153 5.36 31.35 4.69
C ALA A 153 6.41 32.34 5.23
N PRO A 154 6.02 33.59 5.56
CA PRO A 154 6.92 34.51 6.23
C PRO A 154 7.36 33.96 7.60
N GLU A 155 8.64 34.08 7.94
CA GLU A 155 9.15 33.65 9.24
C GLU A 155 8.49 34.40 10.41
N ARG A 156 8.07 35.64 10.17
CA ARG A 156 7.42 36.50 11.16
C ARG A 156 6.21 37.20 10.56
N VAL A 157 5.09 37.15 11.25
CA VAL A 157 3.82 37.78 10.84
C VAL A 157 3.20 38.55 11.99
N ASN A 158 2.40 39.56 11.68
CA ASN A 158 1.71 40.36 12.69
C ASN A 158 0.45 39.66 13.19
N ARG A 159 0.08 39.94 14.44
CA ARG A 159 -1.14 39.40 15.04
C ARG A 159 -2.36 40.03 14.36
N SER A 160 -3.34 39.19 14.02
CA SER A 160 -4.60 39.60 13.37
C SER A 160 -4.44 40.24 11.99
N GLU A 161 -3.26 40.17 11.38
CA GLU A 161 -3.03 40.59 10.00
C GLU A 161 -2.94 39.37 9.08
N PRO A 162 -3.42 39.50 7.82
CA PRO A 162 -3.31 38.42 6.84
C PRO A 162 -1.85 38.22 6.41
N PHE A 163 -1.48 36.96 6.17
CA PHE A 163 -0.21 36.58 5.56
C PHE A 163 -0.42 35.41 4.58
N GLU A 164 0.44 35.31 3.58
CA GLU A 164 0.37 34.27 2.56
C GLU A 164 1.06 32.97 3.01
N LEU A 165 0.38 31.84 2.79
CA LEU A 165 0.97 30.52 2.73
C LEU A 165 0.99 30.07 1.27
N ARG A 166 2.18 29.75 0.75
CA ARG A 166 2.37 29.14 -0.57
C ARG A 166 2.61 27.65 -0.40
N MET A 167 1.84 26.86 -1.14
CA MET A 167 1.93 25.41 -1.16
C MET A 167 2.23 24.98 -2.59
N LYS A 168 3.39 24.34 -2.78
CA LYS A 168 3.82 23.85 -4.08
C LYS A 168 3.86 22.33 -4.04
N PHE A 169 3.09 21.69 -4.91
CA PHE A 169 3.05 20.24 -5.05
C PHE A 169 3.60 19.81 -6.42
N THR A 170 4.43 18.78 -6.44
CA THR A 170 4.99 18.18 -7.65
C THR A 170 4.50 16.74 -7.75
N ASN A 171 3.83 16.36 -8.84
CA ASN A 171 3.33 15.00 -9.03
C ASN A 171 4.49 14.00 -9.22
N PRO A 172 4.74 13.09 -8.26
CA PRO A 172 5.83 12.12 -8.37
C PRO A 172 5.52 10.96 -9.31
N LEU A 173 4.26 10.79 -9.71
CA LEU A 173 3.81 9.66 -10.52
C LEU A 173 4.06 9.89 -12.01
N LYS A 174 4.22 8.79 -12.75
CA LYS A 174 4.28 8.79 -14.22
C LYS A 174 2.90 8.91 -14.88
N ILE A 175 1.84 9.05 -14.09
CA ILE A 175 0.45 9.19 -14.54
C ILE A 175 -0.15 10.51 -14.03
N PRO A 176 -1.17 11.07 -14.70
CA PRO A 176 -1.88 12.21 -14.16
C PRO A 176 -2.67 11.84 -12.91
N ILE A 177 -2.73 12.75 -11.94
CA ILE A 177 -3.58 12.63 -10.75
C ILE A 177 -4.77 13.59 -10.83
N THR A 178 -5.90 13.22 -10.24
CA THR A 178 -7.12 14.02 -10.20
C THR A 178 -7.64 14.17 -8.77
N LYS A 179 -8.65 15.03 -8.58
CA LYS A 179 -9.30 15.26 -7.27
C LYS A 179 -8.31 15.63 -6.15
N GLY A 180 -7.19 16.27 -6.52
CA GLY A 180 -6.18 16.70 -5.54
C GLY A 180 -6.74 17.72 -4.56
N MET A 181 -6.35 17.62 -3.30
CA MET A 181 -6.81 18.47 -2.21
C MET A 181 -5.65 18.81 -1.26
N PHE A 182 -5.49 20.09 -0.96
CA PHE A 182 -4.66 20.54 0.16
C PHE A 182 -5.51 20.64 1.41
N ARG A 183 -5.06 20.06 2.52
CA ARG A 183 -5.65 20.20 3.84
C ARG A 183 -4.68 20.95 4.74
N ILE A 184 -5.10 22.10 5.24
CA ILE A 184 -4.29 22.98 6.07
C ILE A 184 -4.81 22.94 7.49
N GLU A 185 -3.93 22.66 8.44
CA GLU A 185 -4.22 22.61 9.87
C GLU A 185 -3.17 23.40 10.62
N ALA A 186 -3.61 24.35 11.44
CA ALA A 186 -2.71 25.17 12.24
C ALA A 186 -3.42 25.69 13.49
N ALA A 187 -2.95 25.27 14.67
CA ALA A 187 -3.57 25.63 15.94
C ALA A 187 -3.65 27.17 16.11
N HIS A 188 -4.86 27.67 16.40
CA HIS A 188 -5.16 29.10 16.58
C HIS A 188 -4.92 30.00 15.36
N ILE A 189 -4.66 29.42 14.19
CA ILE A 189 -4.68 30.09 12.88
C ILE A 189 -5.91 29.62 12.11
N VAL A 190 -6.04 28.30 11.91
CA VAL A 190 -7.15 27.71 11.16
C VAL A 190 -7.49 26.32 11.71
N ARG A 191 -8.79 26.06 11.97
CA ARG A 191 -9.25 24.77 12.51
C ARG A 191 -9.06 23.62 11.50
N SER A 192 -9.43 23.83 10.24
CA SER A 192 -9.12 22.97 9.09
C SER A 192 -9.59 23.70 7.83
N LYS A 193 -8.74 23.88 6.84
CA LYS A 193 -9.10 24.48 5.54
C LYS A 193 -8.72 23.52 4.44
N VAL A 194 -9.69 23.17 3.59
CA VAL A 194 -9.48 22.27 2.45
C VAL A 194 -9.58 23.06 1.15
N ILE A 195 -8.58 22.94 0.29
CA ILE A 195 -8.52 23.61 -1.01
C ILE A 195 -8.38 22.56 -2.11
N PRO A 196 -9.44 22.30 -2.89
CA PRO A 196 -9.38 21.37 -4.02
C PRO A 196 -8.68 22.00 -5.23
N ILE A 197 -7.94 21.19 -5.97
CA ILE A 197 -7.34 21.57 -7.25
C ILE A 197 -8.36 21.35 -8.35
N LYS A 198 -8.47 22.34 -9.24
CA LYS A 198 -9.50 22.36 -10.29
C LYS A 198 -9.15 21.55 -11.54
N LYS A 199 -7.87 21.26 -11.76
CA LYS A 199 -7.37 20.58 -12.95
C LYS A 199 -6.55 19.35 -12.59
N PRO A 200 -6.55 18.31 -13.43
CA PRO A 200 -5.60 17.21 -13.30
C PRO A 200 -4.16 17.73 -13.30
N VAL A 201 -3.29 17.08 -12.51
CA VAL A 201 -1.85 17.38 -12.47
C VAL A 201 -1.14 16.28 -13.24
N GLY A 202 -0.50 16.64 -14.36
CA GLY A 202 0.19 15.68 -15.22
C GLY A 202 1.43 15.05 -14.57
N PRO A 203 2.02 14.03 -15.19
CA PRO A 203 3.25 13.39 -14.71
C PRO A 203 4.39 14.40 -14.53
N GLY A 204 5.03 14.43 -13.36
CA GLY A 204 6.13 15.36 -13.05
C GLY A 204 5.73 16.84 -13.03
N ALA A 205 4.47 17.18 -13.28
CA ALA A 205 4.00 18.56 -13.31
C ALA A 205 3.87 19.14 -11.90
N GLU A 206 4.04 20.45 -11.82
CA GLU A 206 3.94 21.20 -10.57
C GLU A 206 2.69 22.05 -10.54
N ILE A 207 2.16 22.24 -9.34
CA ILE A 207 1.10 23.20 -9.06
C ILE A 207 1.50 24.04 -7.85
N GLU A 208 1.11 25.31 -7.87
CA GLU A 208 1.27 26.21 -6.74
C GLU A 208 -0.08 26.80 -6.39
N ILE A 209 -0.41 26.77 -5.10
CA ILE A 209 -1.59 27.39 -4.53
C ILE A 209 -1.15 28.33 -3.43
N VAL A 210 -1.66 29.56 -3.49
CA VAL A 210 -1.46 30.56 -2.45
C VAL A 210 -2.78 30.76 -1.71
N THR A 211 -2.71 30.80 -0.38
CA THR A 211 -3.85 31.14 0.46
C THR A 211 -3.43 32.10 1.56
N GLU A 212 -4.33 33.02 1.89
CA GLU A 212 -4.16 33.87 3.06
C GLU A 212 -4.61 33.14 4.33
N LEU A 213 -3.87 33.38 5.41
CA LEU A 213 -4.13 32.93 6.77
C LEU A 213 -4.00 34.12 7.73
N THR A 214 -4.59 34.00 8.91
CA THR A 214 -4.51 35.04 9.95
C THR A 214 -4.34 34.36 11.31
N SER A 215 -3.35 34.79 12.09
CA SER A 215 -3.16 34.27 13.45
C SER A 215 -3.85 35.17 14.47
N ALA A 216 -4.74 34.59 15.29
CA ALA A 216 -5.40 35.31 16.37
C ALA A 216 -4.52 35.45 17.62
N ARG A 217 -3.46 34.65 17.75
CA ARG A 217 -2.63 34.55 18.95
C ARG A 217 -1.13 34.67 18.64
N SER A 218 -0.42 35.32 19.55
CA SER A 218 1.05 35.38 19.57
C SER A 218 1.69 34.01 19.86
N GLY A 219 3.00 33.94 19.66
CA GLY A 219 3.84 32.76 19.84
C GLY A 219 4.26 32.09 18.53
N LYS A 220 5.10 31.05 18.64
CA LYS A 220 5.44 30.17 17.52
C LYS A 220 4.22 29.38 17.09
N LYS A 221 4.03 29.24 15.78
CA LYS A 221 2.93 28.52 15.15
C LYS A 221 3.51 27.56 14.14
N GLU A 222 3.06 26.32 14.18
CA GLU A 222 3.34 25.34 13.14
C GLU A 222 2.09 25.22 12.25
N ILE A 223 2.31 25.31 10.94
CA ILE A 223 1.28 25.11 9.92
C ILE A 223 1.59 23.78 9.24
N ILE A 224 0.68 22.82 9.37
CA ILE A 224 0.78 21.51 8.74
C ILE A 224 -0.11 21.51 7.50
N VAL A 225 0.43 21.04 6.38
CA VAL A 225 -0.33 20.86 5.15
C VAL A 225 -0.21 19.42 4.69
N GLY A 226 -1.36 18.78 4.55
CA GLY A 226 -1.50 17.48 3.87
C GLY A 226 -1.94 17.66 2.42
N PHE A 227 -1.49 16.75 1.56
CA PHE A 227 -1.95 16.61 0.19
C PHE A 227 -2.50 15.21 -0.03
N SER A 228 -3.68 15.11 -0.65
CA SER A 228 -4.26 13.83 -1.09
C SER A 228 -4.97 13.98 -2.44
N SER A 229 -5.19 12.86 -3.13
CA SER A 229 -5.80 12.77 -4.46
C SER A 229 -6.49 11.42 -4.67
N ASP A 230 -6.93 11.13 -5.89
CA ASP A 230 -7.46 9.81 -6.26
C ASP A 230 -6.41 8.69 -6.28
N LYS A 231 -5.12 9.04 -6.35
CA LYS A 231 -3.99 8.09 -6.49
C LYS A 231 -2.89 8.21 -5.44
N LEU A 232 -2.87 9.29 -4.67
CA LEU A 232 -1.86 9.58 -3.66
C LEU A 232 -2.54 10.00 -2.36
N ASP A 233 -2.06 9.47 -1.25
CA ASP A 233 -2.38 9.93 0.10
C ASP A 233 -1.13 9.91 0.98
N GLY A 234 -1.25 10.41 2.22
CA GLY A 234 -0.17 10.36 3.22
C GLY A 234 0.95 11.38 3.02
N ILE A 235 0.83 12.30 2.04
CA ILE A 235 1.81 13.36 1.80
C ILE A 235 1.53 14.51 2.77
N SER A 236 2.49 14.88 3.60
CA SER A 236 2.39 16.05 4.46
C SER A 236 3.73 16.79 4.62
N SER A 237 3.64 18.08 4.94
CA SER A 237 4.77 18.97 5.19
C SER A 237 4.36 20.01 6.23
N SER A 238 5.32 20.62 6.93
CA SER A 238 5.05 21.69 7.88
C SER A 238 5.98 22.89 7.71
N VAL A 239 5.52 24.06 8.13
CA VAL A 239 6.29 25.30 8.16
C VAL A 239 6.01 26.08 9.44
N GLU A 240 7.05 26.66 10.04
CA GLU A 240 6.93 27.48 11.24
C GLU A 240 6.74 28.97 10.90
N VAL A 241 5.92 29.64 11.69
CA VAL A 241 5.70 31.09 11.64
C VAL A 241 5.71 31.66 13.05
N TYR A 242 6.41 32.77 13.27
CA TYR A 242 6.44 33.46 14.54
C TYR A 242 5.49 34.67 14.57
N VAL A 243 4.62 34.73 15.58
CA VAL A 243 3.74 35.87 15.83
C VAL A 243 4.22 36.59 17.10
N PRO A 244 4.65 37.85 17.03
CA PRO A 244 5.20 38.55 18.19
C PRO A 244 4.12 38.79 19.26
N TYR A 245 4.56 38.84 20.52
CA TYR A 245 3.72 39.33 21.62
C TYR A 245 3.54 40.84 21.47
N SER A 246 2.34 41.34 21.72
CA SER A 246 2.10 42.78 21.83
C SER A 246 2.93 43.31 23.00
N SER A 247 3.81 44.26 22.71
CA SER A 247 4.49 45.10 23.71
C SER A 247 3.49 45.98 24.45
#